data_AF-A0A2W4ZKA4-F1
#
_entry.id   AF-A0A2W4ZKA4-F1
#
_cell.length_a   1.000
_cell.length_b   1.000
_cell.length_c   1.000
_cell.angle_alpha   90.00
_cell.angle_beta   90.00
_cell.angle_gamma   90.00
#
_symmetry.space_group_name_H-M   'P 1'
#
loop_
_entity.id
_entity.type
_entity.pdbx_description
1 polymer ?
#
loop_
_entity_poly.entity_id
_entity_poly.type
_entity_poly.pdbx_seq_one_letter_code
_entity_poly.pdbx_strand_id
1 'polypeptide(L)'
;MSLNLEFVAFFLGFVAIALAIGYGICRVLLGPQAATRNLLYAGPWLLFGAVLAIALSLAGRFGLVGLYALYTGGVLFWLISWPLRKRSAGDLLHSIGPTSQNKIFLWVGLFQVGLAIAMTLLLLDRVTGGLVTGLGIASGIVQIAFWWSLALLFILLGRSNLEIREHGLCYLYAWQPWARVEAFGWDDDKPNTLILKLLPRSFISRRFITLTIPVDQKATVDDLIDDYLAEADLATEMDIAQGIEPPSQPD
;
A
#
# COMPACT_ATOMS: atom_id res chain seq x y z
N MET A 1 -13.89 24.90 -21.65
CA MET A 1 -12.70 24.14 -22.06
C MET A 1 -13.22 22.90 -22.77
N SER A 2 -13.06 22.79 -24.09
CA SER A 2 -13.52 21.60 -24.83
C SER A 2 -12.63 20.41 -24.45
N LEU A 3 -13.25 19.29 -24.09
CA LEU A 3 -12.55 18.01 -23.96
C LEU A 3 -11.95 17.68 -25.32
N ASN A 4 -10.62 17.64 -25.42
CA ASN A 4 -9.96 17.22 -26.64
C ASN A 4 -10.14 15.70 -26.79
N LEU A 5 -11.18 15.31 -27.52
CA LEU A 5 -11.57 13.91 -27.72
C LEU A 5 -10.43 13.08 -28.33
N GLU A 6 -9.59 13.69 -29.17
CA GLU A 6 -8.41 13.03 -29.75
C GLU A 6 -7.39 12.65 -28.68
N PHE A 7 -7.12 13.55 -27.73
CA PHE A 7 -6.22 13.28 -26.62
C PHE A 7 -6.76 12.16 -25.71
N VAL A 8 -8.05 12.18 -25.41
CA VAL A 8 -8.70 11.14 -24.60
C VAL A 8 -8.65 9.79 -25.31
N ALA A 9 -8.95 9.75 -26.62
CA ALA A 9 -8.89 8.53 -27.41
C ALA A 9 -7.45 7.97 -27.49
N PHE A 10 -6.46 8.83 -27.68
CA PHE A 10 -5.05 8.43 -27.70
C PHE A 10 -4.61 7.85 -26.34
N PHE A 11 -4.97 8.52 -25.24
CA PHE A 11 -4.66 8.04 -23.89
C PHE A 11 -5.31 6.70 -23.59
N LEU A 12 -6.60 6.53 -23.91
CA LEU A 12 -7.32 5.26 -23.73
C LEU A 12 -6.71 4.15 -24.58
N GLY A 13 -6.31 4.46 -25.83
CA GLY A 13 -5.60 3.53 -26.71
C GLY A 13 -4.27 3.09 -26.11
N PHE A 14 -3.47 4.02 -25.60
CA PHE A 14 -2.22 3.70 -24.91
C PHE A 14 -2.43 2.81 -23.69
N VAL A 15 -3.43 3.12 -22.85
CA VAL A 15 -3.77 2.30 -21.66
C VAL A 15 -4.21 0.90 -22.08
N ALA A 16 -5.02 0.76 -23.14
CA ALA A 16 -5.46 -0.53 -23.65
C ALA A 16 -4.28 -1.37 -24.18
N ILE A 17 -3.34 -0.75 -24.89
CA ILE A 17 -2.12 -1.42 -25.37
C ILE A 17 -1.25 -1.86 -24.19
N ALA A 18 -1.00 -0.97 -23.22
CA ALA A 18 -0.21 -1.30 -22.03
C ALA A 18 -0.84 -2.46 -21.23
N LEU A 19 -2.17 -2.48 -21.10
CA LEU A 19 -2.92 -3.57 -20.50
C LEU A 19 -2.77 -4.88 -21.28
N ALA A 20 -2.90 -4.84 -22.61
CA ALA A 20 -2.76 -6.01 -23.46
C ALA A 20 -1.35 -6.61 -23.37
N ILE A 21 -0.31 -5.76 -23.37
CA ILE A 21 1.08 -6.17 -23.18
C ILE A 21 1.27 -6.77 -21.78
N GLY A 22 0.81 -6.07 -20.73
CA GLY A 22 0.91 -6.54 -19.35
C GLY A 22 0.20 -7.88 -19.13
N TYR A 23 -0.99 -8.05 -19.73
CA TYR A 23 -1.71 -9.31 -19.74
C TYR A 23 -0.94 -10.41 -20.48
N GLY A 24 -0.39 -10.12 -21.66
CA GLY A 24 0.43 -11.06 -22.43
C GLY A 24 1.62 -11.57 -21.62
N ILE A 25 2.37 -10.65 -21.00
CA ILE A 25 3.49 -10.98 -20.12
C ILE A 25 3.02 -11.84 -18.93
N CYS A 26 1.97 -11.42 -18.23
CA CYS A 26 1.44 -12.18 -17.09
C CYS A 26 0.93 -13.57 -17.51
N ARG A 27 0.30 -13.69 -18.69
CA ARG A 27 -0.22 -14.96 -19.20
C ARG A 27 0.91 -15.95 -19.49
N VAL A 28 2.02 -15.47 -20.04
CA VAL A 28 3.20 -16.30 -20.30
C VAL A 28 3.89 -16.71 -19.00
N LEU A 29 4.02 -15.79 -18.03
CA LEU A 29 4.78 -16.04 -16.79
C LEU A 29 3.99 -16.78 -15.70
N LEU A 30 2.69 -16.48 -15.54
CA LEU A 30 1.87 -16.94 -14.42
C LEU A 30 0.72 -17.84 -14.84
N GLY A 31 0.54 -18.05 -16.16
CA GLY A 31 -0.58 -18.78 -16.72
C GLY A 31 -1.85 -17.93 -16.91
N PRO A 32 -2.82 -18.43 -17.70
CA PRO A 32 -3.98 -17.66 -18.15
C PRO A 32 -4.95 -17.30 -17.01
N GLN A 33 -5.13 -18.19 -16.03
CA GLN A 33 -6.04 -17.95 -14.90
C GLN A 33 -5.52 -16.82 -13.99
N ALA A 34 -4.23 -16.86 -13.62
CA ALA A 34 -3.62 -15.82 -12.80
C ALA A 34 -3.57 -14.47 -13.52
N ALA A 35 -3.26 -14.46 -14.82
CA ALA A 35 -3.25 -13.24 -15.63
C ALA A 35 -4.63 -12.57 -15.70
N THR A 36 -5.70 -13.36 -15.88
CA THR A 36 -7.07 -12.86 -15.92
C THR A 36 -7.47 -12.27 -14.56
N ARG A 37 -7.11 -12.95 -13.47
CA ARG A 37 -7.37 -12.46 -12.11
C ARG A 37 -6.64 -11.14 -11.84
N ASN A 38 -5.38 -11.03 -12.24
CA ASN A 38 -4.61 -9.78 -12.12
C ASN A 38 -5.23 -8.64 -12.94
N LEU A 39 -5.73 -8.93 -14.14
CA LEU A 39 -6.43 -7.94 -14.96
C LEU A 39 -7.72 -7.46 -14.28
N LEU A 40 -8.51 -8.38 -13.72
CA LEU A 40 -9.72 -8.03 -12.95
C LEU A 40 -9.40 -7.20 -11.71
N TYR A 41 -8.27 -7.45 -11.05
CA TYR A 41 -7.81 -6.61 -9.95
C TYR A 41 -7.34 -5.23 -10.42
N ALA A 42 -6.67 -5.13 -11.58
CA ALA A 42 -6.15 -3.87 -12.11
C ALA A 42 -7.23 -2.99 -12.77
N GLY A 43 -8.24 -3.60 -13.37
CA GLY A 43 -9.30 -2.92 -14.13
C GLY A 43 -9.99 -1.78 -13.37
N PRO A 44 -10.51 -2.02 -12.15
CA PRO A 44 -11.12 -0.98 -11.33
C PRO A 44 -10.17 0.18 -11.04
N TRP A 45 -8.89 -0.09 -10.77
CA TRP A 45 -7.89 0.95 -10.53
C TRP A 45 -7.59 1.78 -11.78
N LEU A 46 -7.60 1.16 -12.96
CA LEU A 46 -7.44 1.87 -14.23
C LEU A 46 -8.64 2.74 -14.57
N LEU A 47 -9.86 2.24 -14.34
CA LEU A 47 -11.08 3.04 -14.49
C LEU A 47 -11.07 4.22 -13.51
N PHE A 48 -10.70 3.97 -12.26
CA PHE A 48 -10.54 5.02 -11.26
C PHE A 48 -9.51 6.06 -11.72
N GLY A 49 -8.34 5.63 -12.21
CA GLY A 49 -7.31 6.52 -12.75
C GLY A 49 -7.79 7.34 -13.95
N ALA A 50 -8.55 6.74 -14.86
CA ALA A 50 -9.13 7.44 -16.01
C ALA A 50 -10.18 8.49 -15.60
N VAL A 51 -11.10 8.12 -14.69
CA VAL A 51 -12.10 9.04 -14.13
C VAL A 51 -11.41 10.18 -13.38
N LEU A 52 -10.38 9.88 -12.59
CA LEU A 52 -9.59 10.87 -11.88
C LEU A 52 -8.89 11.82 -12.87
N ALA A 53 -8.28 11.32 -13.94
CA ALA A 53 -7.64 12.15 -14.96
C ALA A 53 -8.63 13.11 -15.64
N ILE A 54 -9.83 12.63 -15.98
CA ILE A 54 -10.91 13.47 -16.53
C ILE A 54 -11.33 14.53 -15.51
N ALA A 55 -11.55 14.15 -14.25
CA ALA A 55 -11.92 15.07 -13.19
C ALA A 55 -10.85 16.17 -12.97
N LEU A 56 -9.56 15.81 -13.01
CA LEU A 56 -8.45 16.75 -12.91
C LEU A 56 -8.41 17.72 -14.09
N SER A 57 -8.68 17.24 -15.30
CA SER A 57 -8.77 18.07 -16.50
C SER A 57 -9.92 19.09 -16.39
N LEU A 58 -11.07 18.67 -15.88
CA LEU A 58 -12.23 19.55 -15.64
C LEU A 58 -11.96 20.59 -14.54
N ALA A 59 -11.15 20.27 -13.53
CA ALA A 59 -10.73 21.21 -12.49
C ALA A 59 -9.70 22.25 -12.98
N GLY A 60 -9.24 22.16 -14.23
CA GLY A 60 -8.36 23.13 -14.87
C GLY A 60 -7.03 23.29 -14.16
N ARG A 61 -6.51 24.52 -14.10
CA ARG A 61 -5.17 24.83 -13.55
C ARG A 61 -4.97 24.43 -12.09
N PHE A 62 -6.05 24.28 -11.32
CA PHE A 62 -5.99 23.96 -9.89
C PHE A 62 -6.18 22.47 -9.61
N GLY A 63 -6.63 21.66 -10.58
CA GLY A 63 -6.89 20.23 -10.37
C GLY A 63 -5.67 19.48 -9.86
N LEU A 64 -4.54 19.61 -10.56
CA LEU A 64 -3.28 18.96 -10.17
C LEU A 64 -2.73 19.47 -8.84
N VAL A 65 -2.81 20.77 -8.58
CA VAL A 65 -2.36 21.36 -7.31
C VAL A 65 -3.21 20.84 -6.15
N GLY A 66 -4.52 20.76 -6.34
CA GLY A 66 -5.44 20.17 -5.35
C GLY A 66 -5.13 18.70 -5.07
N LEU A 67 -4.86 17.92 -6.12
CA LEU A 67 -4.46 16.51 -5.97
C LEU A 67 -3.16 16.37 -5.17
N TYR A 68 -2.14 17.17 -5.49
CA TYR A 68 -0.88 17.18 -4.76
C TYR A 68 -1.06 17.57 -3.30
N ALA A 69 -1.89 18.58 -3.02
CA ALA A 69 -2.20 18.98 -1.65
C ALA A 69 -2.93 17.86 -0.88
N LEU A 70 -3.95 17.26 -1.48
CA LEU A 70 -4.71 16.15 -0.88
C LEU A 70 -3.82 14.93 -0.63
N TYR A 71 -2.98 14.56 -1.59
CA TYR A 71 -2.03 13.47 -1.44
C TYR A 71 -1.04 13.75 -0.30
N THR A 72 -0.42 14.93 -0.31
CA THR A 72 0.53 15.34 0.73
C THR A 72 -0.11 15.30 2.12
N GLY A 73 -1.32 15.88 2.26
CA GLY A 73 -2.08 15.85 3.50
C GLY A 73 -2.41 14.43 3.95
N GLY A 74 -2.84 13.57 3.02
CA GLY A 74 -3.13 12.16 3.28
C GLY A 74 -1.90 11.37 3.75
N VAL A 75 -0.74 11.57 3.10
CA VAL A 75 0.52 10.94 3.50
C VAL A 75 0.96 11.41 4.88
N LEU A 76 0.92 12.72 5.14
CA LEU A 76 1.29 13.27 6.45
C LEU A 76 0.35 12.75 7.54
N PHE A 77 -0.97 12.75 7.29
CA PHE A 77 -1.94 12.18 8.21
C PHE A 77 -1.69 10.69 8.47
N TRP A 78 -1.39 9.91 7.41
CA TRP A 78 -1.04 8.48 7.53
C TRP A 78 0.21 8.25 8.39
N LEU A 79 1.24 9.09 8.22
CA LEU A 79 2.48 9.00 8.99
C LEU A 79 2.27 9.46 10.45
N ILE A 80 1.52 10.53 10.68
CA ILE A 80 1.19 11.03 12.03
C ILE A 80 0.32 10.04 12.79
N SER A 81 -0.57 9.31 12.11
CA SER A 81 -1.40 8.27 12.73
C SER A 81 -0.64 6.97 13.00
N TRP A 82 0.61 6.83 12.57
CA TRP A 82 1.40 5.60 12.78
C TRP A 82 1.60 5.23 14.26
N PRO A 83 2.01 6.13 15.17
CA PRO A 83 2.17 5.80 16.58
C PRO A 83 0.87 5.32 17.23
N LEU A 84 -0.27 5.87 16.80
CA LEU A 84 -1.59 5.43 17.25
C LEU A 84 -1.88 4.00 16.79
N ARG A 85 -1.67 3.71 15.49
CA ARG A 85 -1.82 2.34 14.95
C ARG A 85 -0.89 1.35 15.64
N LYS A 86 0.34 1.77 15.94
CA LYS A 86 1.36 0.96 16.63
C LYS A 86 0.95 0.67 18.08
N ARG A 87 0.37 1.66 18.78
CA ARG A 87 -0.17 1.47 20.14
C ARG A 87 -1.39 0.55 20.15
N SER A 88 -2.28 0.65 19.17
CA SER A 88 -3.43 -0.25 19.04
C SER A 88 -3.05 -1.70 18.74
N ALA A 89 -1.82 -1.95 18.26
CA ALA A 89 -1.35 -3.30 18.00
C ALA A 89 -0.86 -4.03 19.27
N GLY A 90 -0.84 -3.38 20.44
CA GLY A 90 -0.39 -3.96 21.71
C GLY A 90 1.13 -3.90 21.89
N ASP A 91 1.64 -4.57 22.91
CA ASP A 91 3.07 -4.58 23.21
C ASP A 91 3.89 -5.39 22.20
N LEU A 92 5.19 -5.07 22.11
CA LEU A 92 6.10 -5.72 21.18
C LEU A 92 6.52 -7.07 21.74
N LEU A 93 6.18 -8.15 21.04
CA LEU A 93 6.59 -9.51 21.39
C LEU A 93 7.90 -9.87 20.71
N HIS A 94 7.96 -9.66 19.40
CA HIS A 94 9.14 -10.00 18.60
C HIS A 94 9.34 -9.04 17.43
N SER A 95 10.59 -8.68 17.17
CA SER A 95 10.96 -7.84 16.04
C SER A 95 11.65 -8.69 14.97
N ILE A 96 10.94 -8.97 13.88
CA ILE A 96 11.48 -9.78 12.78
C ILE A 96 12.59 -9.03 12.02
N GLY A 97 12.46 -7.70 11.95
CA GLY A 97 13.39 -6.84 11.24
C GLY A 97 12.93 -6.48 9.82
N PRO A 98 13.86 -6.07 8.93
CA PRO A 98 13.50 -5.58 7.60
C PRO A 98 13.21 -6.72 6.62
N THR A 99 12.07 -6.66 5.94
CA THR A 99 11.74 -7.62 4.87
C THR A 99 12.41 -7.23 3.54
N SER A 100 12.39 -8.14 2.56
CA SER A 100 12.88 -7.87 1.20
C SER A 100 12.17 -6.68 0.53
N GLN A 101 10.87 -6.51 0.78
CA GLN A 101 10.07 -5.40 0.25
C GLN A 101 10.56 -4.05 0.79
N ASN A 102 11.00 -4.02 2.05
CA ASN A 102 11.51 -2.81 2.70
C ASN A 102 12.76 -2.31 1.99
N LYS A 103 13.66 -3.22 1.61
CA LYS A 103 14.88 -2.87 0.86
C LYS A 103 14.53 -2.22 -0.48
N ILE A 104 13.53 -2.77 -1.19
CA ILE A 104 13.05 -2.19 -2.46
C ILE A 104 12.47 -0.80 -2.21
N PHE A 105 11.60 -0.63 -1.21
CA PHE A 105 11.03 0.68 -0.88
C PHE A 105 12.09 1.70 -0.48
N LEU A 106 13.14 1.28 0.23
CA LEU A 106 14.26 2.15 0.60
C LEU A 106 15.00 2.65 -0.65
N TRP A 107 15.33 1.76 -1.59
CA TRP A 107 15.96 2.14 -2.86
C TRP A 107 15.09 3.07 -3.70
N VAL A 108 13.79 2.76 -3.80
CA VAL A 108 12.82 3.64 -4.46
C VAL A 108 12.76 4.99 -3.77
N GLY A 109 12.77 5.03 -2.44
CA GLY A 109 12.79 6.26 -1.65
C GLY A 109 14.04 7.10 -1.88
N LEU A 110 15.22 6.48 -1.93
CA LEU A 110 16.48 7.17 -2.23
C LEU A 110 16.49 7.76 -3.65
N PHE A 111 16.00 6.99 -4.64
CA PHE A 111 15.79 7.50 -5.99
C PHE A 111 14.81 8.69 -6.00
N GLN A 112 13.72 8.57 -5.24
CA GLN A 112 12.70 9.59 -5.11
C GLN A 112 13.22 10.89 -4.45
N VAL A 113 14.20 10.80 -3.56
CA VAL A 113 14.90 11.99 -3.02
C VAL A 113 15.64 12.73 -4.14
N GLY A 114 16.37 12.03 -4.99
CA GLY A 114 17.04 12.64 -6.15
C GLY A 114 16.03 13.36 -7.07
N LEU A 115 14.89 12.72 -7.33
CA LEU A 115 13.81 13.33 -8.11
C LEU A 115 13.20 14.55 -7.40
N ALA A 116 12.99 14.48 -6.09
CA ALA A 116 12.46 15.60 -5.30
C ALA A 116 13.42 16.80 -5.32
N ILE A 117 14.73 16.58 -5.24
CA ILE A 117 15.75 17.63 -5.37
C ILE A 117 15.65 18.27 -6.76
N ALA A 118 15.67 17.47 -7.83
CA ALA A 118 15.57 17.96 -9.20
C ALA A 118 14.30 18.79 -9.43
N MET A 119 13.15 18.30 -8.95
CA MET A 119 11.88 19.02 -9.04
C MET A 119 11.87 20.29 -8.19
N THR A 120 12.51 20.29 -7.02
CA THR A 120 12.64 21.50 -6.19
C THR A 120 13.44 22.57 -6.91
N LEU A 121 14.55 22.21 -7.55
CA LEU A 121 15.38 23.15 -8.31
C LEU A 121 14.61 23.74 -9.51
N LEU A 122 13.88 22.91 -10.26
CA LEU A 122 13.05 23.36 -11.38
C LEU A 122 11.90 24.28 -10.96
N LEU A 123 11.38 24.10 -9.74
CA LEU A 123 10.28 24.89 -9.21
C LEU A 123 10.74 26.12 -8.42
N LEU A 124 12.05 26.24 -8.16
CA LEU A 124 12.62 27.31 -7.35
C LEU A 124 12.31 28.69 -7.95
N ASP A 125 12.43 28.83 -9.27
CA ASP A 125 12.11 30.07 -9.99
C ASP A 125 10.66 30.54 -9.80
N ARG A 126 9.72 29.61 -9.57
CA ARG A 126 8.31 29.93 -9.28
C ARG A 126 8.09 30.45 -7.87
N VAL A 127 9.05 30.23 -6.97
CA VAL A 127 8.98 30.62 -5.55
C VAL A 127 9.86 31.84 -5.29
N THR A 128 11.03 31.95 -5.93
CA THR A 128 12.05 32.98 -5.63
C THR A 128 12.34 33.94 -6.78
N GLY A 129 11.71 33.78 -7.95
CA GLY A 129 11.95 34.64 -9.12
C GLY A 129 11.45 36.08 -8.97
N GLY A 130 11.90 36.97 -9.85
CA GLY A 130 11.53 38.40 -9.82
C GLY A 130 10.08 38.73 -10.24
N LEU A 131 9.32 37.74 -10.76
CA LEU A 131 7.94 37.88 -11.25
C LEU A 131 6.96 36.97 -10.48
N VAL A 132 7.29 36.65 -9.24
CA VAL A 132 6.53 35.72 -8.41
C VAL A 132 5.14 36.29 -8.07
N THR A 133 4.11 35.49 -8.31
CA THR A 133 2.73 35.77 -7.88
C THR A 133 2.38 34.93 -6.67
N GLY A 134 1.52 35.41 -5.77
CA GLY A 134 1.12 34.64 -4.58
C GLY A 134 0.54 33.25 -4.90
N LEU A 135 -0.21 33.14 -6.00
CA LEU A 135 -0.70 31.85 -6.53
C LEU A 135 0.44 30.96 -7.05
N GLY A 136 1.45 31.56 -7.70
CA GLY A 136 2.67 30.87 -8.12
C GLY A 136 3.41 30.25 -6.94
N ILE A 137 3.63 31.03 -5.88
CA ILE A 137 4.28 30.56 -4.64
C ILE A 137 3.50 29.37 -4.05
N ALA A 138 2.19 29.53 -3.83
CA ALA A 138 1.38 28.50 -3.22
C ALA A 138 1.42 27.20 -4.04
N SER A 139 1.29 27.30 -5.36
CA SER A 139 1.36 26.13 -6.25
C SER A 139 2.76 25.47 -6.25
N GLY A 140 3.82 26.25 -6.18
CA GLY A 140 5.21 25.78 -6.12
C GLY A 140 5.48 25.03 -4.81
N ILE A 141 5.09 25.61 -3.68
CA ILE A 141 5.24 24.98 -2.35
C ILE A 141 4.48 23.65 -2.29
N VAL A 142 3.23 23.61 -2.77
CA VAL A 142 2.43 22.36 -2.78
C VAL A 142 3.10 21.27 -3.61
N GLN A 143 3.65 21.62 -4.79
CA GLN A 143 4.37 20.66 -5.63
C GLN A 143 5.66 20.16 -4.97
N ILE A 144 6.43 21.05 -4.35
CA ILE A 144 7.64 20.69 -3.60
C ILE A 144 7.27 19.76 -2.43
N ALA A 145 6.26 20.13 -1.65
CA ALA A 145 5.80 19.34 -0.51
C ALA A 145 5.32 17.94 -0.94
N PHE A 146 4.64 17.83 -2.07
CA PHE A 146 4.25 16.54 -2.65
C PHE A 146 5.45 15.63 -2.91
N TRP A 147 6.46 16.10 -3.65
CA TRP A 147 7.61 15.28 -3.99
C TRP A 147 8.42 14.84 -2.76
N TRP A 148 8.57 15.73 -1.78
CA TRP A 148 9.23 15.40 -0.52
C TRP A 148 8.40 14.44 0.35
N SER A 149 7.08 14.61 0.42
CA SER A 149 6.22 13.69 1.17
C SER A 149 6.27 12.27 0.59
N LEU A 150 6.33 12.15 -0.75
CA LEU A 150 6.48 10.87 -1.43
C LEU A 150 7.83 10.22 -1.12
N ALA A 151 8.93 10.99 -1.17
CA ALA A 151 10.25 10.50 -0.82
C ALA A 151 10.33 10.04 0.65
N LEU A 152 9.81 10.85 1.58
CA LEU A 152 9.75 10.54 2.99
C LEU A 152 8.92 9.29 3.26
N LEU A 153 7.76 9.14 2.60
CA LEU A 153 6.92 7.95 2.73
C LEU A 153 7.71 6.69 2.37
N PHE A 154 8.37 6.66 1.21
CA PHE A 154 9.14 5.49 0.78
C PHE A 154 10.35 5.20 1.68
N ILE A 155 11.05 6.23 2.16
CA ILE A 155 12.15 6.04 3.11
C ILE A 155 11.65 5.43 4.41
N LEU A 156 10.55 5.95 4.97
CA LEU A 156 9.98 5.43 6.21
C LEU A 156 9.45 4.01 6.02
N LEU A 157 8.80 3.72 4.88
CA LEU A 157 8.37 2.38 4.49
C LEU A 157 9.54 1.43 4.28
N GLY A 158 10.69 1.92 3.82
CA GLY A 158 11.89 1.12 3.66
C GLY A 158 12.66 0.87 4.95
N ARG A 159 12.46 1.73 5.97
CA ARG A 159 13.11 1.61 7.28
C ARG A 159 12.24 0.96 8.34
N SER A 160 10.93 0.78 8.11
CA SER A 160 10.08 0.08 9.05
C SER A 160 10.46 -1.38 9.15
N ASN A 161 10.30 -1.97 10.33
CA ASN A 161 10.50 -3.39 10.58
C ASN A 161 9.15 -4.08 10.69
N LEU A 162 9.14 -5.38 10.38
CA LEU A 162 8.02 -6.24 10.72
C LEU A 162 8.10 -6.57 12.19
N GLU A 163 7.05 -6.20 12.92
CA GLU A 163 6.92 -6.40 14.36
C GLU A 163 5.72 -7.32 14.61
N ILE A 164 5.95 -8.38 15.38
CA ILE A 164 4.91 -9.19 15.98
C ILE A 164 4.52 -8.55 17.31
N ARG A 165 3.24 -8.24 17.45
CA ARG A 165 2.66 -7.63 18.65
C ARG A 165 1.47 -8.45 19.14
N GLU A 166 1.05 -8.18 20.37
CA GLU A 166 -0.04 -8.91 21.05
C GLU A 166 -1.32 -9.00 20.22
N HIS A 167 -1.69 -7.95 19.50
CA HIS A 167 -2.94 -7.92 18.75
C HIS A 167 -2.76 -8.16 17.25
N GLY A 168 -1.55 -8.45 16.78
CA GLY A 168 -1.32 -8.78 15.37
C GLY A 168 0.06 -8.45 14.84
N LEU A 169 0.16 -8.55 13.52
CA LEU A 169 1.34 -8.14 12.77
C LEU A 169 1.27 -6.65 12.49
N CYS A 170 2.32 -5.94 12.87
CA CYS A 170 2.43 -4.50 12.71
C CYS A 170 3.58 -4.16 11.76
N TYR A 171 3.26 -3.46 10.68
CA TYR A 171 4.21 -2.90 9.74
C TYR A 171 3.71 -1.53 9.25
N LEU A 172 4.59 -0.61 8.85
CA LEU A 172 4.18 0.76 8.49
C LEU A 172 3.14 0.84 7.36
N TYR A 173 3.21 -0.09 6.38
CA TYR A 173 2.21 -0.22 5.31
C TYR A 173 0.92 -0.94 5.73
N ALA A 174 0.94 -1.79 6.76
CA ALA A 174 -0.23 -2.58 7.14
C ALA A 174 -0.21 -3.02 8.60
N TRP A 175 -1.37 -2.93 9.22
CA TRP A 175 -1.68 -3.62 10.46
C TRP A 175 -2.64 -4.78 10.15
N GLN A 176 -2.25 -6.00 10.51
CA GLN A 176 -3.06 -7.20 10.35
C GLN A 176 -3.34 -7.80 11.74
N PRO A 177 -4.56 -7.64 12.27
CA PRO A 177 -4.90 -8.22 13.56
C PRO A 177 -4.97 -9.74 13.50
N TRP A 178 -4.61 -10.42 14.59
CA TRP A 178 -4.63 -11.89 14.66
C TRP A 178 -6.00 -12.49 14.37
N ALA A 179 -7.08 -11.86 14.85
CA ALA A 179 -8.46 -12.26 14.59
C ALA A 179 -8.86 -12.31 13.10
N ARG A 180 -7.99 -11.84 12.19
CA ARG A 180 -8.22 -11.92 10.74
C ARG A 180 -7.41 -13.00 10.05
N VAL A 181 -6.49 -13.66 10.75
CA VAL A 181 -5.68 -14.76 10.21
C VAL A 181 -6.49 -16.04 10.36
N GLU A 182 -6.91 -16.63 9.23
CA GLU A 182 -7.65 -17.90 9.23
C GLU A 182 -6.70 -19.10 9.27
N ALA A 183 -5.58 -18.97 8.59
CA ALA A 183 -4.60 -20.04 8.47
C ALA A 183 -3.24 -19.43 8.14
N PHE A 184 -2.20 -20.14 8.55
CA PHE A 184 -0.84 -19.84 8.18
C PHE A 184 -0.18 -21.10 7.61
N GLY A 185 0.85 -20.91 6.82
CA GLY A 185 1.65 -22.00 6.29
C GLY A 185 2.94 -21.46 5.70
N TRP A 186 3.93 -22.33 5.58
CA TRP A 186 5.17 -22.00 4.89
C TRP A 186 5.06 -22.37 3.42
N ASP A 187 5.67 -21.56 2.56
CA ASP A 187 5.82 -21.89 1.14
C ASP A 187 6.81 -23.06 0.99
N ASP A 188 6.37 -24.17 0.40
CA ASP A 188 7.19 -25.36 0.18
C ASP A 188 8.38 -25.08 -0.76
N ASP A 189 8.19 -24.20 -1.74
CA ASP A 189 9.24 -23.81 -2.70
C ASP A 189 10.22 -22.79 -2.09
N LYS A 190 9.77 -22.04 -1.08
CA LYS A 190 10.52 -20.95 -0.45
C LYS A 190 10.37 -21.03 1.08
N PRO A 191 11.20 -21.82 1.77
CA PRO A 191 11.01 -22.12 3.20
C PRO A 191 11.15 -20.91 4.14
N ASN A 192 11.56 -19.76 3.61
CA ASN A 192 11.64 -18.48 4.30
C ASN A 192 10.41 -17.58 4.07
N THR A 193 9.37 -18.08 3.42
CA THR A 193 8.17 -17.30 3.09
C THR A 193 6.97 -17.85 3.86
N LEU A 194 6.47 -17.05 4.79
CA LEU A 194 5.24 -17.29 5.52
C LEU A 194 4.05 -16.79 4.67
N ILE A 195 3.08 -17.67 4.47
CA ILE A 195 1.83 -17.39 3.78
C ILE A 195 0.73 -17.30 4.85
N LEU A 196 0.11 -16.13 4.95
CA LEU A 196 -1.03 -15.88 5.83
C LEU A 196 -2.30 -15.78 4.98
N LYS A 197 -3.25 -16.66 5.27
CA LYS A 197 -4.61 -16.58 4.73
C LYS A 197 -5.42 -15.66 5.64
N LEU A 198 -6.01 -14.63 5.05
CA LEU A 198 -6.76 -13.61 5.77
C LEU A 198 -8.24 -13.59 5.37
N LEU A 199 -9.10 -13.33 6.36
CA LEU A 199 -10.49 -12.97 6.14
C LEU A 199 -10.57 -11.70 5.27
N PRO A 200 -11.22 -11.74 4.09
CA PRO A 200 -11.30 -10.60 3.20
C PRO A 200 -12.11 -9.46 3.82
N ARG A 201 -11.58 -8.23 3.79
CA ARG A 201 -12.34 -7.03 4.22
C ARG A 201 -13.38 -6.57 3.20
N SER A 202 -13.19 -6.95 1.94
CA SER A 202 -14.04 -6.59 0.82
C SER A 202 -13.79 -7.56 -0.33
N PHE A 203 -14.67 -7.56 -1.32
CA PHE A 203 -14.54 -8.38 -2.53
C PHE A 203 -13.26 -8.12 -3.36
N ILE A 204 -12.57 -7.00 -3.11
CA ILE A 204 -11.31 -6.61 -3.77
C ILE A 204 -10.09 -6.92 -2.88
N SER A 205 -10.31 -7.28 -1.61
CA SER A 205 -9.22 -7.50 -0.66
C SER A 205 -8.47 -8.80 -0.96
N ARG A 206 -7.13 -8.76 -0.86
CA ARG A 206 -6.30 -9.95 -1.02
C ARG A 206 -6.57 -10.91 0.13
N ARG A 207 -6.93 -12.15 -0.19
CA ARG A 207 -7.10 -13.25 0.77
C ARG A 207 -5.78 -13.83 1.29
N PHE A 208 -4.66 -13.50 0.66
CA PHE A 208 -3.35 -14.01 1.03
C PHE A 208 -2.33 -12.88 1.14
N ILE A 209 -1.53 -12.92 2.20
CA ILE A 209 -0.34 -12.10 2.37
C ILE A 209 0.85 -13.03 2.48
N THR A 210 1.92 -12.70 1.75
CA THR A 210 3.20 -13.40 1.85
C THR A 210 4.21 -12.49 2.54
N LEU A 211 4.91 -13.05 3.52
CA LEU A 211 5.91 -12.37 4.33
C LEU A 211 7.20 -13.16 4.25
N THR A 212 8.30 -12.51 3.87
CA THR A 212 9.62 -13.14 3.90
C THR A 212 10.21 -12.97 5.30
N ILE A 213 10.43 -14.09 5.99
CA ILE A 213 10.95 -14.16 7.36
C ILE A 213 12.34 -14.80 7.34
N PRO A 214 13.33 -14.26 8.07
CA PRO A 214 14.64 -14.89 8.22
C PRO A 214 14.54 -16.32 8.78
N VAL A 215 15.32 -17.25 8.23
CA VAL A 215 15.23 -18.69 8.57
C VAL A 215 15.57 -18.96 10.04
N ASP A 216 16.46 -18.17 10.62
CA ASP A 216 16.85 -18.21 12.03
C ASP A 216 15.70 -17.88 13.00
N GLN A 217 14.67 -17.19 12.53
CA GLN A 217 13.52 -16.79 13.33
C GLN A 217 12.29 -17.66 13.09
N LYS A 218 12.39 -18.63 12.19
CA LYS A 218 11.26 -19.47 11.78
C LYS A 218 10.58 -20.14 12.97
N ALA A 219 11.37 -20.85 13.80
CA ALA A 219 10.85 -21.57 14.96
C ALA A 219 10.13 -20.63 15.95
N THR A 220 10.72 -19.47 16.26
CA THR A 220 10.10 -18.48 17.16
C THR A 220 8.79 -17.93 16.61
N VAL A 221 8.70 -17.73 15.29
CA VAL A 221 7.47 -17.27 14.66
C VAL A 221 6.41 -18.36 14.65
N ASP A 222 6.79 -19.62 14.41
CA ASP A 222 5.89 -20.77 14.49
C ASP A 222 5.31 -20.91 15.90
N ASP A 223 6.16 -20.92 16.94
CA ASP A 223 5.72 -21.02 18.33
C ASP A 223 4.75 -19.88 18.71
N LEU A 224 5.06 -18.63 18.31
CA LEU A 224 4.19 -17.49 18.57
C LEU A 224 2.85 -17.59 17.85
N ILE A 225 2.85 -18.02 16.58
CA ILE A 225 1.61 -18.12 15.81
C ILE A 225 0.73 -19.25 16.35
N ASP A 226 1.33 -20.39 16.71
CA ASP A 226 0.61 -21.53 17.30
C ASP A 226 -0.04 -21.14 18.63
N ASP A 227 0.69 -20.45 19.51
CA ASP A 227 0.16 -19.98 20.80
C ASP A 227 -1.06 -19.04 20.61
N TYR A 228 -0.97 -18.08 19.67
CA TYR A 228 -2.04 -17.11 19.44
C TYR A 228 -3.24 -17.68 18.68
N LEU A 229 -3.04 -18.65 17.78
CA LEU A 229 -4.16 -19.31 17.10
C LEU A 229 -4.88 -20.27 18.04
N ALA A 230 -4.14 -21.01 18.87
CA ALA A 230 -4.75 -21.86 19.89
C ALA A 230 -5.59 -21.04 20.88
N GLU A 231 -5.11 -19.87 21.30
CA GLU A 231 -5.87 -18.97 22.19
C GLU A 231 -7.10 -18.37 21.50
N ALA A 232 -7.01 -18.01 20.22
CA ALA A 232 -8.14 -17.47 19.44
C ALA A 232 -9.24 -18.52 19.21
N ASP A 233 -8.85 -19.76 18.91
CA ASP A 233 -9.78 -20.88 18.75
C ASP A 233 -10.49 -21.19 20.08
N LEU A 234 -9.75 -21.21 21.19
CA LEU A 234 -10.28 -21.48 22.52
C LEU A 234 -11.24 -20.37 23.01
N ALA A 235 -10.93 -19.11 22.72
CA ALA A 235 -11.83 -17.98 23.00
C ALA A 235 -13.15 -18.11 22.21
N THR A 236 -13.06 -18.51 20.94
CA THR A 236 -14.22 -18.74 20.08
C THR A 236 -15.09 -19.89 20.61
N GLU A 237 -14.49 -20.99 21.05
CA GLU A 237 -15.20 -22.11 21.66
C GLU A 237 -15.88 -21.72 22.99
N MET A 238 -15.21 -20.89 23.81
CA MET A 238 -15.78 -20.39 25.06
C MET A 238 -16.97 -19.46 24.85
N ASP A 239 -16.92 -18.58 23.85
CA ASP A 239 -18.03 -17.70 23.48
C ASP A 239 -19.24 -18.52 23.00
N ILE A 240 -19.00 -19.54 22.17
CA ILE A 240 -20.04 -20.50 21.74
C ILE A 240 -20.65 -21.24 22.95
N ALA A 241 -19.81 -21.69 23.89
CA ALA A 241 -20.26 -22.38 25.11
C ALA A 241 -21.08 -21.47 26.05
N GLN A 242 -20.84 -20.16 26.02
CA GLN A 242 -21.59 -19.16 26.77
C GLN A 242 -22.87 -18.69 26.08
N GLY A 243 -23.20 -19.24 24.90
CA GLY A 243 -24.37 -18.84 24.11
C GLY A 243 -24.21 -17.46 23.48
N ILE A 244 -22.98 -16.94 23.41
CA ILE A 244 -22.65 -15.75 22.64
C ILE A 244 -22.47 -16.26 21.20
N GLU A 245 -23.50 -16.07 20.37
CA GLU A 245 -23.41 -16.49 18.96
C GLU A 245 -22.19 -15.84 18.32
N PRO A 246 -21.29 -16.63 17.70
CA PRO A 246 -20.17 -16.07 16.97
C PRO A 246 -20.70 -15.17 15.86
N PRO A 247 -20.01 -14.06 15.53
CA PRO A 247 -20.46 -13.16 14.48
C PRO A 247 -20.69 -13.97 13.21
N SER A 248 -21.96 -14.03 12.78
CA SER A 248 -22.41 -14.81 11.63
C SER A 248 -21.46 -14.58 10.45
N GLN A 249 -20.78 -15.63 10.00
CA GLN A 249 -19.93 -15.55 8.81
C GLN A 249 -20.79 -15.04 7.64
N PRO A 250 -20.45 -13.91 7.01
CA PRO A 250 -21.16 -13.47 5.83
C PRO A 250 -20.79 -14.39 4.66
N ASP A 251 -21.81 -15.02 4.08
CA ASP A 251 -21.73 -15.85 2.85
C ASP A 251 -21.07 -15.10 1.67
#